data_AF-M2STT9-F1
#
_entry.id   AF-M2STT9-F1
#
_cell.length_a   1.000
_cell.length_b   1.000
_cell.length_c   1.000
_cell.angle_alpha   90.00
_cell.angle_beta   90.00
_cell.angle_gamma   90.00
#
_symmetry.space_group_name_H-M   'P 1'
#
loop_
_entity.id
_entity.type
_entity.pdbx_description
1 polymer ?
#
loop_
_entity_poly.entity_id
_entity_poly.type
_entity_poly.pdbx_seq_one_letter_code
_entity_poly.pdbx_strand_id
1 'polypeptide(L)'
;MGRPDGPRDPIAGPDAPQPPFPLKLRGPVIKGFGRGSKELGIPTANIPLSGLSIGGNEDLDSGIYYGWCTLDPSTIPPPSSSSPSSSTSNTTRSDTTSTDPPPSTSSNHAVLDLNYPTDPAPSPQTIYPTVLSVGYNPYYKNSKRSIEIHILHNFERDFYGATLSLVILGFIRPEYDYVSLEALVEDIREDIRVAKRSLEREKYLEWKGDEWLKGKGEGGEVMGNGDERVEQAGQKDEVVKSEMMN
;
A
#
# COMPACT_ATOMS: atom_id res chain seq x y z
N MET A 1 7.86 -14.78 -11.63
CA MET A 1 8.62 -16.02 -11.36
C MET A 1 7.62 -17.11 -10.99
N GLY A 2 7.83 -18.37 -11.36
CA GLY A 2 6.91 -19.44 -10.93
C GLY A 2 6.83 -19.56 -9.41
N ARG A 3 5.61 -19.72 -8.87
CA ARG A 3 5.37 -19.99 -7.44
C ARG A 3 6.02 -21.34 -7.06
N PRO A 4 6.95 -21.39 -6.09
CA PRO A 4 7.56 -22.64 -5.64
C PRO A 4 6.55 -23.59 -4.99
N ASP A 5 6.78 -24.89 -5.11
CA ASP A 5 6.02 -25.90 -4.37
C ASP A 5 6.61 -26.12 -2.97
N GLY A 6 5.74 -26.30 -1.97
CA GLY A 6 6.13 -26.65 -0.60
C GLY A 6 6.11 -25.49 0.41
N PRO A 7 6.42 -25.78 1.69
CA PRO A 7 6.39 -24.78 2.74
C PRO A 7 7.53 -23.75 2.57
N ARG A 8 7.22 -22.48 2.84
CA ARG A 8 8.20 -21.40 2.85
C ARG A 8 8.88 -21.29 4.22
N ASP A 9 10.08 -20.70 4.24
CA ASP A 9 10.77 -20.41 5.49
C ASP A 9 9.90 -19.54 6.40
N PRO A 10 9.80 -19.86 7.70
CA PRO A 10 8.90 -19.15 8.60
C PRO A 10 9.39 -17.73 8.93
N ILE A 11 10.66 -17.43 8.70
CA ILE A 11 11.29 -16.12 8.89
C ILE A 11 12.07 -15.75 7.64
N ALA A 12 12.29 -14.45 7.44
CA ALA A 12 13.05 -13.93 6.30
C ALA A 12 14.25 -13.09 6.77
N GLY A 13 15.38 -13.24 6.08
CA GLY A 13 16.60 -12.49 6.35
C GLY A 13 17.42 -12.97 7.57
N PRO A 14 18.64 -12.43 7.73
CA PRO A 14 19.62 -12.82 8.76
C PRO A 14 19.18 -12.42 10.19
N ASP A 15 20.00 -12.71 11.20
CA ASP A 15 19.68 -12.41 12.62
C ASP A 15 19.59 -10.91 12.94
N ALA A 16 20.18 -10.06 12.10
CA ALA A 16 20.09 -8.61 12.17
C ALA A 16 20.01 -8.01 10.76
N PRO A 17 19.28 -6.90 10.52
CA PRO A 17 19.24 -6.25 9.20
C PRO A 17 20.65 -6.02 8.64
N GLN A 18 20.85 -6.39 7.37
CA GLN A 18 22.11 -6.22 6.65
C GLN A 18 21.92 -5.30 5.46
N PRO A 19 22.98 -4.62 4.98
CA PRO A 19 22.91 -3.82 3.76
C PRO A 19 22.23 -4.58 2.61
N PRO A 20 21.31 -3.93 1.86
CA PRO A 20 21.06 -2.48 1.88
C PRO A 20 20.09 -2.01 2.98
N PHE A 21 19.58 -2.90 3.83
CA PHE A 21 18.68 -2.52 4.93
C PHE A 21 19.46 -1.94 6.13
N PRO A 22 18.86 -1.00 6.87
CA PRO A 22 17.51 -0.44 6.74
C PRO A 22 17.36 0.53 5.56
N LEU A 23 16.18 0.54 4.93
CA LEU A 23 15.82 1.55 3.93
C LEU A 23 14.71 2.44 4.49
N LYS A 24 14.87 3.75 4.35
CA LYS A 24 13.97 4.74 4.93
C LYS A 24 13.22 5.49 3.85
N LEU A 25 11.92 5.62 4.03
CA LEU A 25 11.01 6.28 3.11
C LEU A 25 10.00 7.12 3.87
N ARG A 26 9.65 8.31 3.35
CA ARG A 26 8.57 9.14 3.90
C ARG A 26 7.81 9.83 2.77
N GLY A 27 6.49 9.85 2.87
CA GLY A 27 5.66 10.59 1.92
C GLY A 27 4.16 10.47 2.21
N PRO A 28 3.34 11.24 1.48
CA PRO A 28 1.90 11.17 1.61
C PRO A 28 1.36 9.84 1.06
N VAL A 29 0.39 9.25 1.76
CA VAL A 29 -0.36 8.10 1.24
C VAL A 29 -1.27 8.56 0.09
N ILE A 30 -1.07 8.00 -1.10
CA ILE A 30 -1.88 8.31 -2.28
C ILE A 30 -2.87 7.19 -2.58
N LYS A 31 -3.90 7.51 -3.39
CA LYS A 31 -4.78 6.50 -3.96
C LYS A 31 -4.02 5.72 -5.03
N GLY A 32 -4.07 4.39 -4.95
CA GLY A 32 -3.60 3.52 -6.02
C GLY A 32 -4.55 3.50 -7.22
N PHE A 33 -4.24 2.66 -8.21
CA PHE A 33 -4.97 2.56 -9.49
C PHE A 33 -6.21 1.64 -9.43
N GLY A 34 -6.77 1.44 -8.24
CA GLY A 34 -8.05 0.74 -8.08
C GLY A 34 -8.05 -0.76 -8.42
N ARG A 35 -6.91 -1.44 -8.35
CA ARG A 35 -6.85 -2.90 -8.53
C ARG A 35 -7.16 -3.60 -7.21
N GLY A 36 -8.40 -4.06 -7.02
CA GLY A 36 -8.83 -5.23 -6.25
C GLY A 36 -8.37 -5.44 -4.80
N SER A 37 -7.30 -4.87 -4.28
CA SER A 37 -6.73 -5.19 -2.97
C SER A 37 -7.69 -4.88 -1.84
N LYS A 38 -8.43 -3.77 -1.92
CA LYS A 38 -9.53 -3.44 -1.01
C LYS A 38 -10.72 -4.40 -1.13
N GLU A 39 -11.01 -4.90 -2.34
CA GLU A 39 -12.07 -5.89 -2.60
C GLU A 39 -11.68 -7.31 -2.15
N LEU A 40 -10.38 -7.62 -2.18
CA LEU A 40 -9.77 -8.80 -1.57
C LEU A 40 -9.64 -8.66 -0.04
N GLY A 41 -9.93 -7.48 0.52
CA GLY A 41 -9.71 -7.14 1.92
C GLY A 41 -8.26 -7.23 2.36
N ILE A 42 -7.34 -6.76 1.53
CA ILE A 42 -5.93 -6.57 1.86
C ILE A 42 -5.61 -5.12 1.53
N PRO A 43 -6.09 -4.15 2.34
CA PRO A 43 -5.93 -2.74 2.03
C PRO A 43 -4.44 -2.37 1.96
N THR A 44 -4.05 -1.72 0.87
CA THR A 44 -2.67 -1.25 0.64
C THR A 44 -2.60 0.28 0.53
N ALA A 45 -1.70 0.88 1.30
CA ALA A 45 -1.31 2.28 1.18
C ALA A 45 -0.28 2.43 0.07
N ASN A 46 -0.46 3.37 -0.84
CA ASN A 46 0.46 3.58 -1.95
C ASN A 46 1.37 4.77 -1.66
N ILE A 47 2.67 4.61 -1.93
CA ILE A 47 3.65 5.71 -1.94
C ILE A 47 4.37 5.69 -3.30
N PRO A 48 4.34 6.79 -4.06
CA PRO A 48 5.04 6.86 -5.34
C PRO A 48 6.54 6.86 -5.08
N LEU A 49 7.36 6.11 -5.83
CA LEU A 49 8.83 6.12 -5.68
C LEU A 49 9.51 7.29 -6.41
N SER A 50 8.79 7.99 -7.29
CA SER A 50 9.34 9.13 -8.02
C SER A 50 9.71 10.27 -7.07
N GLY A 51 10.98 10.68 -7.09
CA GLY A 51 11.50 11.74 -6.23
C GLY A 51 12.02 11.25 -4.87
N LEU A 52 12.09 9.94 -4.64
CA LEU A 52 12.58 9.36 -3.40
C LEU A 52 13.99 8.80 -3.57
N SER A 53 14.94 9.41 -2.88
CA SER A 53 16.22 8.77 -2.64
C SER A 53 16.02 7.70 -1.55
N ILE A 54 15.94 6.43 -1.95
CA ILE A 54 16.00 5.29 -1.03
C ILE A 54 17.47 5.08 -0.56
N GLY A 55 18.10 6.14 -0.06
CA GLY A 55 19.53 6.13 0.30
C GLY A 55 20.47 5.72 -0.83
N GLY A 56 20.12 5.98 -2.10
CA GLY A 56 20.91 5.57 -3.28
C GLY A 56 20.63 4.16 -3.80
N ASN A 57 19.64 3.44 -3.24
CA ASN A 57 19.22 2.12 -3.70
C ASN A 57 17.99 2.23 -4.62
N GLU A 58 18.14 2.85 -5.79
CA GLU A 58 17.06 2.97 -6.77
C GLU A 58 16.74 1.61 -7.45
N ASP A 59 17.70 0.68 -7.39
CA ASP A 59 17.66 -0.65 -7.98
C ASP A 59 17.23 -1.74 -6.99
N LEU A 60 16.19 -1.51 -6.18
CA LEU A 60 15.63 -2.59 -5.35
C LEU A 60 15.09 -3.73 -6.22
N ASP A 61 15.12 -4.97 -5.75
CA ASP A 61 14.44 -6.04 -6.49
C ASP A 61 12.92 -5.89 -6.37
N SER A 62 12.18 -6.20 -7.44
CA SER A 62 10.72 -6.32 -7.31
C SER A 62 10.38 -7.53 -6.43
N GLY A 63 9.44 -7.35 -5.51
CA GLY A 63 9.05 -8.41 -4.59
C GLY A 63 8.45 -7.90 -3.29
N ILE A 64 8.39 -8.80 -2.32
CA ILE A 64 7.76 -8.58 -1.03
C ILE A 64 8.80 -8.31 0.02
N TYR A 65 8.59 -7.25 0.79
CA TYR A 65 9.47 -6.80 1.88
C TYR A 65 8.66 -6.62 3.16
N TYR A 66 9.35 -6.40 4.28
CA TYR A 66 8.74 -6.14 5.59
C TYR A 66 9.46 -5.03 6.35
N GLY A 67 8.75 -4.41 7.30
CA GLY A 67 9.28 -3.29 8.04
C GLY A 67 8.36 -2.74 9.12
N TRP A 68 8.70 -1.54 9.59
CA TRP A 68 7.90 -0.75 10.52
C TRP A 68 7.43 0.53 9.85
N CYS A 69 6.24 1.00 10.19
CA CYS A 69 5.79 2.33 9.78
C CYS A 69 5.06 3.09 10.88
N THR A 70 4.94 4.40 10.68
CA THR A 70 4.02 5.28 11.40
C THR A 70 3.18 6.06 10.41
N LEU A 71 2.03 6.54 10.88
CA LEU A 71 1.14 7.41 10.13
C LEU A 71 0.95 8.71 10.92
N ASP A 72 1.00 9.85 10.22
CA ASP A 72 0.60 11.14 10.76
C ASP A 72 -0.69 11.62 10.07
N PRO A 73 -1.87 11.39 10.70
CA PRO A 73 -3.14 11.85 10.14
C PRO A 73 -3.30 13.37 10.15
N SER A 74 -2.48 14.11 10.92
CA SER A 74 -2.59 15.58 10.99
C SER A 74 -2.18 16.26 9.68
N THR A 75 -1.47 15.54 8.80
CA THR A 75 -1.07 16.03 7.48
C THR A 75 -2.12 15.80 6.40
N ILE A 76 -3.25 15.17 6.72
CA ILE A 76 -4.34 14.99 5.77
C ILE A 76 -4.88 16.38 5.39
N PRO A 77 -4.89 16.74 4.08
CA PRO A 77 -5.41 18.03 3.66
C PRO A 77 -6.89 18.18 4.06
N PRO A 78 -7.31 19.38 4.53
CA PRO A 78 -8.73 19.63 4.79
C PRO A 78 -9.53 19.46 3.50
N PRO A 79 -10.79 18.99 3.58
CA PRO A 79 -11.65 18.88 2.41
C PRO A 79 -11.81 20.27 1.77
N SER A 80 -11.35 20.43 0.53
CA SER A 80 -11.52 21.66 -0.24
C SER A 80 -13.01 21.97 -0.38
N SER A 81 -13.45 23.15 0.07
CA SER A 81 -14.84 23.61 0.08
C SER A 81 -15.41 23.95 -1.30
N SER A 82 -15.05 23.22 -2.34
CA SER A 82 -15.51 23.42 -3.71
C SER A 82 -16.08 22.12 -4.28
N SER A 83 -17.33 21.82 -3.92
CA SER A 83 -18.19 20.94 -4.70
C SER A 83 -19.35 21.78 -5.25
N PRO A 84 -19.60 21.83 -6.57
CA PRO A 84 -20.81 22.39 -7.11
C PRO A 84 -21.99 21.51 -6.70
N SER A 85 -23.00 22.12 -6.10
CA SER A 85 -24.28 21.51 -5.81
C SER A 85 -24.98 21.07 -7.10
N SER A 86 -25.04 19.77 -7.37
CA SER A 86 -26.01 19.20 -8.30
C SER A 86 -27.34 19.02 -7.57
N SER A 87 -28.23 19.99 -7.79
CA SER A 87 -29.64 19.94 -7.42
C SER A 87 -30.38 18.88 -8.25
N THR A 88 -30.96 17.87 -7.60
CA THR A 88 -32.07 17.09 -8.16
C THR A 88 -33.09 16.73 -7.08
N SER A 89 -34.17 17.51 -7.06
CA SER A 89 -35.57 17.21 -6.70
C SER A 89 -35.92 16.06 -5.75
N ASN A 90 -36.57 16.45 -4.65
CA ASN A 90 -37.46 15.64 -3.81
C ASN A 90 -38.62 15.00 -4.60
N THR A 91 -39.00 13.76 -4.26
CA THR A 91 -40.39 13.26 -4.28
C THR A 91 -40.53 12.01 -3.37
N THR A 92 -41.26 12.22 -2.26
CA THR A 92 -42.28 11.36 -1.62
C THR A 92 -41.95 10.02 -0.92
N ARG A 93 -42.16 10.09 0.40
CA ARG A 93 -42.50 9.10 1.47
C ARG A 93 -43.01 7.70 1.09
N SER A 94 -42.61 6.69 1.88
CA SER A 94 -43.53 5.76 2.59
C SER A 94 -42.79 4.89 3.63
N ASP A 95 -43.43 4.72 4.79
CA ASP A 95 -43.13 3.76 5.87
C ASP A 95 -43.21 2.31 5.38
N THR A 96 -42.27 1.44 5.81
CA THR A 96 -42.59 0.08 6.24
C THR A 96 -41.54 -0.45 7.23
N THR A 97 -42.04 -0.91 8.37
CA THR A 97 -41.36 -1.69 9.40
C THR A 97 -40.78 -2.99 8.82
N SER A 98 -39.45 -3.17 8.84
CA SER A 98 -38.82 -4.49 8.70
C SER A 98 -37.69 -4.64 9.72
N THR A 99 -37.87 -5.63 10.59
CA THR A 99 -36.82 -6.22 11.43
C THR A 99 -35.88 -7.02 10.55
N ASP A 100 -34.84 -6.39 10.02
CA ASP A 100 -33.72 -7.09 9.41
C ASP A 100 -32.56 -7.17 10.41
N PRO A 101 -31.96 -8.36 10.64
CA PRO A 101 -30.72 -8.45 11.40
C PRO A 101 -29.62 -7.67 10.65
N PRO A 102 -28.65 -7.07 11.36
CA PRO A 102 -27.57 -6.31 10.72
C PRO A 102 -26.88 -7.18 9.66
N PRO A 103 -26.48 -6.59 8.52
CA PRO A 103 -25.95 -7.36 7.41
C PRO A 103 -24.74 -8.16 7.87
N SER A 104 -24.82 -9.48 7.67
CA SER A 104 -23.75 -10.42 7.88
C SER A 104 -22.48 -9.90 7.19
N THR A 105 -21.41 -9.77 7.96
CA THR A 105 -20.06 -9.43 7.50
C THR A 105 -19.72 -10.24 6.26
N SER A 106 -19.61 -9.55 5.12
CA SER A 106 -19.27 -10.17 3.82
C SER A 106 -17.93 -10.87 3.93
N SER A 107 -17.92 -12.17 3.64
CA SER A 107 -16.80 -13.11 3.81
C SER A 107 -15.67 -12.96 2.76
N ASN A 108 -15.44 -11.77 2.21
CA ASN A 108 -14.39 -11.52 1.21
C ASN A 108 -13.22 -10.67 1.71
N HIS A 109 -12.96 -10.66 3.03
CA HIS A 109 -11.78 -9.99 3.55
C HIS A 109 -10.71 -11.04 3.87
N ALA A 110 -9.80 -11.24 2.90
CA ALA A 110 -8.89 -12.38 2.83
C ALA A 110 -7.92 -12.53 4.01
N VAL A 111 -7.82 -11.53 4.88
CA VAL A 111 -6.95 -11.54 6.07
C VAL A 111 -7.64 -11.13 7.38
N LEU A 112 -8.98 -10.98 7.44
CA LEU A 112 -9.67 -10.54 8.68
C LEU A 112 -9.42 -11.47 9.87
N ASP A 113 -9.39 -12.77 9.60
CA ASP A 113 -9.19 -13.80 10.62
C ASP A 113 -7.78 -13.78 11.22
N LEU A 114 -6.85 -13.03 10.64
CA LEU A 114 -5.55 -12.74 11.28
C LEU A 114 -5.67 -11.80 12.48
N ASN A 115 -6.89 -11.30 12.75
CA ASN A 115 -7.36 -10.63 13.95
C ASN A 115 -6.36 -9.57 14.46
N TYR A 116 -6.08 -8.60 13.59
CA TYR A 116 -5.18 -7.49 13.93
C TYR A 116 -5.68 -6.72 15.15
N PRO A 117 -4.76 -6.11 15.93
CA PRO A 117 -5.15 -5.20 17.00
C PRO A 117 -6.04 -4.10 16.42
N THR A 118 -7.13 -3.81 17.10
CA THR A 118 -7.89 -2.57 17.00
C THR A 118 -7.48 -1.74 18.21
N ASP A 119 -6.59 -0.78 18.00
CA ASP A 119 -6.02 0.08 19.03
C ASP A 119 -6.50 1.53 18.79
N PRO A 120 -6.30 2.48 19.72
CA PRO A 120 -6.80 3.84 19.57
C PRO A 120 -6.36 4.48 18.25
N ALA A 121 -7.13 5.49 17.83
CA ALA A 121 -6.96 6.19 16.56
C ALA A 121 -5.47 6.44 16.22
N PRO A 122 -5.08 6.27 14.94
CA PRO A 122 -3.68 6.40 14.53
C PRO A 122 -3.07 7.70 15.04
N SER A 123 -1.89 7.59 15.64
CA SER A 123 -1.09 8.72 16.09
C SER A 123 0.30 8.63 15.45
N PRO A 124 1.00 9.76 15.28
CA PRO A 124 2.38 9.74 14.78
C PRO A 124 3.36 9.00 15.71
N GLN A 125 2.91 8.57 16.89
CA GLN A 125 3.68 7.76 17.84
C GLN A 125 3.36 6.26 17.74
N THR A 126 2.27 5.86 17.09
CA THR A 126 1.88 4.46 16.98
C THR A 126 2.65 3.78 15.85
N ILE A 127 3.44 2.76 16.19
CA ILE A 127 4.30 2.04 15.26
C ILE A 127 3.66 0.71 14.88
N TYR A 128 3.47 0.51 13.58
CA TYR A 128 2.79 -0.64 13.01
C TYR A 128 3.76 -1.52 12.22
N PRO A 129 3.65 -2.85 12.32
CA PRO A 129 4.36 -3.75 11.42
C PRO A 129 3.74 -3.69 10.03
N THR A 130 4.56 -3.89 8.99
CA THR A 130 4.12 -3.84 7.60
C THR A 130 4.66 -5.01 6.78
N VAL A 131 3.89 -5.42 5.77
CA VAL A 131 4.40 -6.07 4.56
C VAL A 131 4.19 -5.11 3.40
N LEU A 132 5.11 -5.09 2.46
CA LEU A 132 4.99 -4.22 1.29
C LEU A 132 5.38 -4.95 0.01
N SER A 133 4.71 -4.61 -1.08
CA SER A 133 5.08 -5.01 -2.43
C SER A 133 5.81 -3.85 -3.11
N VAL A 134 6.98 -4.15 -3.68
CA VAL A 134 7.75 -3.22 -4.52
C VAL A 134 7.67 -3.76 -5.94
N GLY A 135 7.20 -2.96 -6.88
CA GLY A 135 7.04 -3.38 -8.27
C GLY A 135 6.95 -2.21 -9.25
N TYR A 136 6.81 -2.55 -10.53
CA TYR A 136 6.64 -1.56 -11.60
C TYR A 136 5.16 -1.28 -11.86
N ASN A 137 4.84 -0.01 -12.10
CA ASN A 137 3.51 0.38 -12.49
C ASN A 137 3.28 0.12 -14.00
N PRO A 138 2.38 -0.81 -14.38
CA PRO A 138 2.13 -1.15 -15.78
C PRO A 138 1.53 -0.01 -16.61
N TYR A 139 0.88 0.97 -15.97
CA TYR A 139 0.22 2.08 -16.67
C TYR A 139 1.20 3.16 -17.15
N TYR A 140 2.40 3.25 -16.55
CA TYR A 140 3.45 4.19 -16.97
C TYR A 140 4.54 3.51 -17.79
N LYS A 141 4.16 2.62 -18.72
CA LYS A 141 5.12 1.86 -19.56
C LYS A 141 6.22 1.16 -18.74
N ASN A 142 5.92 0.72 -17.52
CA ASN A 142 6.88 0.16 -16.55
C ASN A 142 8.08 1.07 -16.22
N SER A 143 7.97 2.38 -16.37
CA SER A 143 9.06 3.33 -16.06
C SER A 143 9.05 3.84 -14.62
N LYS A 144 7.90 3.78 -13.94
CA LYS A 144 7.74 4.25 -12.56
C LYS A 144 7.49 3.07 -11.63
N ARG A 145 8.29 2.96 -10.57
CA ARG A 145 8.08 2.00 -9.49
C ARG A 145 7.06 2.53 -8.47
N SER A 146 6.41 1.61 -7.78
CA SER A 146 5.48 1.90 -6.68
C SER A 146 5.74 0.98 -5.51
N ILE A 147 5.44 1.49 -4.31
CA ILE A 147 5.41 0.68 -3.08
C ILE A 147 3.96 0.63 -2.60
N GLU A 148 3.45 -0.59 -2.45
CA GLU A 148 2.15 -0.88 -1.88
C GLU A 148 2.33 -1.50 -0.49
N ILE A 149 1.87 -0.81 0.55
CA ILE A 149 2.14 -1.15 1.94
C ILE A 149 0.86 -1.66 2.58
N HIS A 150 0.85 -2.92 2.99
CA HIS A 150 -0.16 -3.46 3.90
C HIS A 150 0.30 -3.26 5.35
N ILE A 151 -0.40 -2.39 6.06
CA ILE A 151 -0.17 -2.17 7.50
C ILE A 151 -0.95 -3.23 8.27
N LEU A 152 -0.29 -3.93 9.18
CA LEU A 152 -0.87 -5.04 9.96
C LEU A 152 -1.74 -4.50 11.12
N HIS A 153 -2.73 -3.70 10.76
CA HIS A 153 -3.63 -3.02 11.67
C HIS A 153 -4.98 -2.74 11.01
N ASN A 154 -6.05 -2.77 11.81
CA ASN A 154 -7.39 -2.46 11.35
C ASN A 154 -7.70 -0.97 11.56
N PHE A 155 -7.86 -0.22 10.47
CA PHE A 155 -8.26 1.19 10.52
C PHE A 155 -9.76 1.34 10.22
N GLU A 156 -10.46 2.16 11.01
CA GLU A 156 -11.88 2.46 10.81
C GLU A 156 -12.15 3.33 9.56
N ARG A 157 -11.15 4.10 9.14
CA ARG A 157 -11.25 5.10 8.07
C ARG A 157 -10.01 5.06 7.18
N ASP A 158 -10.20 5.41 5.91
CA ASP A 158 -9.08 5.63 4.99
C ASP A 158 -8.22 6.83 5.46
N PHE A 159 -6.93 6.79 5.17
CA PHE A 159 -5.93 7.78 5.62
C PHE A 159 -5.15 8.39 4.45
N TYR A 160 -5.80 8.56 3.29
CA TYR A 160 -5.20 9.24 2.14
C TYR A 160 -4.76 10.66 2.51
N GLY A 161 -3.55 11.05 2.09
CA GLY A 161 -2.91 12.31 2.45
C GLY A 161 -2.17 12.30 3.79
N ALA A 162 -2.36 11.29 4.64
CA ALA A 162 -1.56 11.13 5.84
C ALA A 162 -0.11 10.85 5.45
N THR A 163 0.85 11.44 6.18
CA THR A 163 2.27 11.20 5.96
C THR A 163 2.63 9.88 6.59
N LEU A 164 3.17 8.96 5.79
CA LEU A 164 3.65 7.67 6.24
C LEU A 164 5.17 7.71 6.30
N SER A 165 5.75 7.37 7.46
CA SER A 165 7.20 7.12 7.60
C SER A 165 7.44 5.63 7.70
N LEU A 166 8.24 5.08 6.77
CA LEU A 166 8.52 3.66 6.62
C LEU A 166 10.01 3.37 6.84
N VAL A 167 10.30 2.28 7.55
CA VAL A 167 11.62 1.65 7.63
C VAL A 167 11.50 0.21 7.15
N ILE A 168 12.10 -0.10 6.00
CA ILE A 168 12.14 -1.46 5.42
C ILE A 168 13.37 -2.17 5.96
N LEU A 169 13.19 -3.39 6.48
CA LEU A 169 14.23 -4.12 7.21
C LEU A 169 14.67 -5.43 6.54
N GLY A 170 13.91 -5.91 5.55
CA GLY A 170 14.29 -7.12 4.84
C GLY A 170 13.37 -7.45 3.68
N PHE A 171 13.85 -8.37 2.85
CA PHE A 171 13.15 -8.98 1.73
C PHE A 171 12.62 -10.36 2.13
N ILE A 172 11.39 -10.68 1.72
CA ILE A 172 10.74 -11.98 1.93
C ILE A 172 10.93 -12.87 0.70
N ARG A 173 10.50 -12.39 -0.47
CA ARG A 173 10.46 -13.19 -1.70
C ARG A 173 10.28 -12.32 -2.95
N PRO A 174 10.66 -12.79 -4.15
CA PRO A 174 10.34 -12.11 -5.40
C PRO A 174 8.84 -12.19 -5.72
N GLU A 175 8.43 -11.45 -6.75
CA GLU A 175 7.09 -11.54 -7.31
C GLU A 175 6.84 -12.94 -7.92
N TYR A 176 5.72 -13.55 -7.54
CA TYR A 176 5.28 -14.84 -8.07
C TYR A 176 4.14 -14.66 -9.07
N ASP A 177 4.12 -15.53 -10.07
CA ASP A 177 3.03 -15.67 -11.02
C ASP A 177 1.99 -16.62 -10.43
N TYR A 178 0.73 -16.18 -10.37
CA TYR A 178 -0.36 -16.96 -9.79
C TYR A 178 -1.34 -17.42 -10.85
N VAL A 179 -1.73 -18.69 -10.76
CA VAL A 179 -2.74 -19.31 -11.61
C VAL A 179 -4.15 -19.26 -10.99
N SER A 180 -4.26 -18.89 -9.71
CA SER A 180 -5.54 -18.72 -9.01
C SER A 180 -5.48 -17.63 -7.95
N LEU A 181 -6.65 -17.08 -7.58
CA LEU A 181 -6.77 -16.07 -6.55
C LEU A 181 -6.45 -16.64 -5.15
N GLU A 182 -6.85 -17.88 -4.90
CA GLU A 182 -6.63 -18.58 -3.64
C GLU A 182 -5.14 -18.74 -3.35
N ALA A 183 -4.34 -19.10 -4.37
CA ALA A 183 -2.90 -19.21 -4.26
C ALA A 183 -2.24 -17.86 -3.92
N LEU A 184 -2.71 -16.77 -4.54
CA LEU A 184 -2.27 -15.41 -4.23
C LEU A 184 -2.58 -15.04 -2.78
N VAL A 185 -3.82 -15.27 -2.34
CA VAL A 185 -4.26 -14.97 -0.98
C VAL A 185 -3.45 -15.77 0.04
N GLU A 186 -3.24 -17.06 -0.19
CA GLU A 186 -2.46 -17.93 0.69
C GLU A 186 -1.03 -17.41 0.88
N ASP A 187 -0.39 -16.99 -0.21
CA ASP A 187 0.96 -16.43 -0.14
C ASP A 187 0.98 -15.07 0.55
N ILE A 188 -0.01 -14.20 0.34
CA ILE A 188 -0.08 -12.93 1.09
C ILE A 188 -0.24 -13.20 2.59
N ARG A 189 -1.07 -14.17 2.97
CA ARG A 189 -1.25 -14.57 4.37
C ARG A 189 0.05 -15.08 4.98
N GLU A 190 0.80 -15.89 4.23
CA GLU A 190 2.09 -16.38 4.71
C GLU A 190 3.16 -15.27 4.72
N ASP A 191 3.12 -14.29 3.80
CA ASP A 191 3.98 -13.10 3.85
C ASP A 191 3.76 -12.30 5.14
N ILE A 192 2.50 -12.13 5.54
CA ILE A 192 2.13 -11.48 6.80
C ILE A 192 2.68 -12.26 8.01
N ARG A 193 2.55 -13.59 8.02
CA ARG A 193 3.08 -14.43 9.12
C ARG A 193 4.60 -14.35 9.19
N VAL A 194 5.29 -14.43 8.05
CA VAL A 194 6.74 -14.30 7.96
C VAL A 194 7.20 -12.92 8.42
N ALA A 195 6.53 -11.84 7.98
CA ALA A 195 6.83 -10.49 8.41
C ALA A 195 6.72 -10.33 9.93
N LYS A 196 5.62 -10.80 10.54
CA LYS A 196 5.43 -10.76 12.00
C LYS A 196 6.56 -11.47 12.74
N ARG A 197 6.81 -12.74 12.41
CA ARG A 197 7.86 -13.54 13.07
C ARG A 197 9.25 -12.95 12.87
N SER A 198 9.53 -12.39 11.68
CA SER A 198 10.82 -11.77 11.37
C SER A 198 11.06 -10.49 12.17
N LEU A 199 10.02 -9.67 12.34
CA LEU A 199 10.05 -8.40 13.07
C LEU A 199 10.10 -8.56 14.59
N GLU A 200 9.64 -9.69 15.13
CA GLU A 200 9.69 -10.02 16.55
C GLU A 200 11.10 -10.38 17.06
N ARG A 201 12.08 -10.55 16.16
CA ARG A 201 13.48 -10.81 16.53
C ARG A 201 14.13 -9.55 17.12
N GLU A 202 15.01 -9.75 18.10
CA GLU A 202 15.63 -8.67 18.91
C GLU A 202 16.16 -7.50 18.07
N LYS A 203 17.03 -7.79 17.09
CA LYS A 203 17.67 -6.77 16.24
C LYS A 203 16.71 -6.06 15.28
N TYR A 204 15.53 -6.62 15.04
CA TYR A 204 14.48 -6.00 14.23
C TYR A 204 13.51 -5.18 15.09
N LEU A 205 13.26 -5.59 16.34
CA LEU A 205 12.48 -4.84 17.31
C LEU A 205 13.12 -3.52 17.71
N GLU A 206 14.45 -3.46 17.80
CA GLU A 206 15.21 -2.24 18.12
C GLU A 206 14.84 -1.06 17.18
N TRP A 207 14.49 -1.34 15.92
CA TRP A 207 14.11 -0.34 14.93
C TRP A 207 12.79 0.38 15.23
N LYS A 208 11.94 -0.12 16.13
CA LYS A 208 10.79 0.64 16.63
C LYS A 208 11.22 1.91 17.38
N GLY A 209 12.47 1.96 17.86
CA GLY A 209 13.01 3.14 18.54
C GLY A 209 13.45 4.27 17.61
N ASP A 210 13.55 4.02 16.30
CA ASP A 210 14.22 4.93 15.36
C ASP A 210 13.49 6.28 15.22
N GLU A 211 14.25 7.37 15.24
CA GLU A 211 13.71 8.73 15.17
C GLU A 211 13.05 9.04 13.81
N TRP A 212 13.37 8.31 12.75
CA TRP A 212 12.70 8.39 11.44
C TRP A 212 11.21 8.09 11.53
N LEU A 213 10.85 7.06 12.29
CA LEU A 213 9.46 6.69 12.53
C LEU A 213 8.72 7.76 13.33
N LYS A 214 9.44 8.64 14.05
CA LYS A 214 8.86 9.74 14.84
C LYS A 214 8.78 11.06 14.05
N GLY A 215 8.95 11.02 12.74
CA GLY A 215 8.91 12.23 11.90
C GLY A 215 10.20 13.04 11.87
N LYS A 216 11.30 12.58 12.48
CA LYS A 216 12.59 13.30 12.50
C LYS A 216 13.59 12.72 11.48
N GLY A 217 14.68 13.44 11.21
CA GLY A 217 15.79 12.99 10.36
C GLY A 217 15.79 13.58 8.94
N GLU A 218 16.99 13.72 8.36
CA GLU A 218 17.20 14.15 6.97
C GLU A 218 17.29 12.92 6.04
N GLY A 219 16.44 12.85 5.02
CA GLY A 219 16.34 11.75 4.06
C GLY A 219 15.09 11.90 3.22
N GLY A 220 15.07 11.38 1.98
CA GLY A 220 14.09 11.67 0.91
C GLY A 220 12.68 12.05 1.36
N GLU A 221 12.44 13.34 1.58
CA GLU A 221 11.12 13.91 1.79
C GLU A 221 10.50 14.20 0.43
N VAL A 222 9.37 13.56 0.10
CA VAL A 222 8.58 13.99 -1.05
C VAL A 222 7.75 15.19 -0.64
N MET A 223 8.18 16.38 -1.05
CA MET A 223 7.28 17.52 -1.13
C MET A 223 6.29 17.24 -2.26
N GLY A 224 5.04 16.94 -1.90
CA GLY A 224 3.96 16.79 -2.86
C GLY A 224 3.65 18.14 -3.52
N ASN A 225 4.38 18.49 -4.58
CA ASN A 225 4.02 19.61 -5.43
C ASN A 225 2.76 19.23 -6.20
N GLY A 226 1.61 19.72 -5.73
CA GLY A 226 0.36 19.68 -6.47
C GLY A 226 0.44 20.63 -7.66
N ASP A 227 0.84 20.13 -8.82
CA ASP A 227 0.42 20.60 -10.15
C ASP A 227 1.03 19.73 -11.27
N GLU A 228 0.71 18.43 -11.29
CA GLU A 228 0.80 17.68 -12.55
C GLU A 228 -0.61 17.63 -13.15
N ARG A 229 -0.89 18.59 -14.05
CA ARG A 229 -2.04 18.52 -14.94
C ARG A 229 -2.06 17.14 -15.58
N VAL A 230 -3.11 16.37 -15.28
CA VAL A 230 -3.47 15.19 -16.04
C VAL A 230 -3.79 15.66 -17.46
N GLU A 231 -2.81 15.61 -18.36
CA GLU A 231 -3.08 15.68 -19.78
C GLU A 231 -3.88 14.42 -20.13
N GLN A 232 -5.21 14.61 -20.24
CA GLN A 232 -6.06 13.67 -20.94
C GLN A 232 -5.55 13.62 -22.39
N ALA A 233 -4.78 12.58 -22.71
CA ALA A 233 -4.47 12.23 -24.08
C ALA A 233 -5.77 11.77 -24.75
N GLY A 234 -6.47 12.74 -25.35
CA GLY A 234 -7.60 12.53 -26.23
C GLY A 234 -7.20 11.62 -27.38
N GLN A 235 -7.99 10.57 -27.54
CA GLN A 235 -7.95 9.60 -28.61
C GLN A 235 -8.12 10.34 -29.96
N LYS A 236 -7.12 10.23 -30.84
CA LYS A 236 -7.29 10.53 -32.26
C LYS A 236 -7.12 9.22 -33.02
N ASP A 237 -8.24 8.70 -33.49
CA ASP A 237 -8.31 7.66 -34.51
C ASP A 237 -7.68 8.23 -35.80
N GLU A 238 -6.51 7.70 -36.17
CA GLU A 238 -5.96 7.93 -37.51
C GLU A 238 -6.07 6.64 -38.31
N VAL A 239 -7.07 6.63 -39.18
CA VAL A 239 -7.33 5.62 -40.20
C VAL A 239 -6.17 5.62 -41.18
N VAL A 240 -5.33 4.58 -41.14
CA VAL A 240 -4.32 4.34 -42.17
C VAL A 240 -5.04 3.83 -43.43
N LYS A 241 -5.33 4.75 -44.37
CA LYS A 241 -5.64 4.40 -45.75
C LYS A 241 -4.35 3.94 -46.44
N SER A 242 -4.39 2.74 -47.01
CA SER A 242 -3.42 2.30 -48.00
C SER A 242 -3.57 3.13 -49.28
N GLU A 243 -2.48 3.71 -49.78
CA GLU A 243 -2.38 4.05 -51.20
C GLU A 243 -1.01 3.60 -51.73
N MET A 244 -1.11 2.85 -52.82
CA MET A 244 -0.06 2.37 -53.71
C MET A 244 0.47 3.51 -54.58
N MET A 245 1.76 3.47 -54.91
CA MET A 245 2.38 3.90 -56.17
C MET A 245 3.78 3.22 -56.21
N ASN A 246 4.40 2.76 -57.29
CA ASN A 246 4.35 3.05 -58.72
C ASN A 246 3.70 4.38 -59.14
#